data_AF-A0A7V0XFB4-F1
#
_entry.id   AF-A0A7V0XFB4-F1
#
_cell.length_a   1.000
_cell.length_b   1.000
_cell.length_c   1.000
_cell.angle_alpha   90.00
_cell.angle_beta   90.00
_cell.angle_gamma   90.00
#
_symmetry.space_group_name_H-M   'P 1'
#
loop_
_entity.id
_entity.type
_entity.pdbx_description
1 polymer ?
#
loop_
_entity_poly.entity_id
_entity_poly.type
_entity_poly.pdbx_seq_one_letter_code
_entity_poly.pdbx_strand_id
1 'polypeptide(L)'
;MRSERGFTIVELLVVILIIGILMAMMMPNMRGAREQARQAAMKMNCHNVQVVIEAFHMEQGYYADDFYEDEYGAYFPGGQLDEESGRLPTNPWTGQEMDPDDFEVEFYDNDGDHANTLEYGPNDVYGYYPGQIIYLTYDPPGVVTPTQYGLVGIQSAGISLRSFDAEGEVAIFVLHN
;
A
#
# COMPACT_ATOMS: atom_id res chain seq x y z
N MET A 1 15.65 61.88 -19.50
CA MET A 1 15.91 61.02 -18.32
C MET A 1 14.59 60.44 -17.86
N ARG A 2 14.40 59.12 -17.95
CA ARG A 2 13.17 58.47 -17.44
C ARG A 2 13.21 58.54 -15.91
N SER A 3 12.16 59.09 -15.31
CA SER A 3 11.95 59.02 -13.86
C SER A 3 11.63 57.57 -13.50
N GLU A 4 12.58 56.87 -12.90
CA GLU A 4 12.31 55.61 -12.23
C GLU A 4 11.62 55.94 -10.90
N ARG A 5 10.35 55.56 -10.78
CA ARG A 5 9.60 55.70 -9.53
C ARG A 5 10.07 54.59 -8.59
N GLY A 6 10.60 54.96 -7.43
CA GLY A 6 10.93 54.02 -6.36
C GLY A 6 9.67 53.40 -5.76
N PHE A 7 9.79 52.15 -5.30
CA PHE A 7 8.72 51.41 -4.64
C PHE A 7 8.38 52.05 -3.29
N THR A 8 7.10 52.21 -2.97
CA THR A 8 6.67 52.72 -1.66
C THR A 8 6.65 51.60 -0.62
N ILE A 9 6.88 51.96 0.64
CA ILE A 9 6.77 51.01 1.77
C ILE A 9 5.36 50.42 1.85
N VAL A 10 4.34 51.21 1.50
CA VAL A 10 2.93 50.76 1.48
C VAL A 10 2.71 49.68 0.43
N GLU A 11 3.26 49.84 -0.78
CA GLU A 11 3.18 48.81 -1.81
C GLU A 11 3.84 47.50 -1.34
N LEU A 12 5.00 47.57 -0.70
CA LEU A 12 5.65 46.38 -0.14
C LEU A 12 4.81 45.73 0.97
N LEU A 13 4.19 46.55 1.83
CA LEU A 13 3.35 46.10 2.95
C LEU A 13 2.09 45.38 2.46
N VAL A 14 1.44 45.90 1.42
CA VAL A 14 0.28 45.25 0.80
C VAL A 14 0.67 43.92 0.16
N VAL A 15 1.85 43.84 -0.47
CA VAL A 15 2.33 42.58 -1.09
C VAL A 15 2.54 41.49 -0.04
N ILE A 16 3.25 41.78 1.07
CA ILE A 16 3.46 40.79 2.13
C ILE A 16 2.14 40.40 2.82
N LEU A 17 1.19 41.33 2.95
CA LEU A 17 -0.14 41.06 3.48
C LEU A 17 -0.90 40.07 2.59
N ILE A 18 -0.86 40.28 1.27
CA ILE A 18 -1.50 39.36 0.30
C ILE A 18 -0.83 37.98 0.33
N ILE A 19 0.50 37.91 0.34
CA ILE A 19 1.24 36.63 0.43
C ILE A 19 0.88 35.89 1.73
N GLY A 20 0.79 36.60 2.86
CA GLY A 20 0.38 36.03 4.15
C GLY A 20 -1.02 35.42 4.12
N ILE A 21 -1.99 36.12 3.51
CA ILE A 21 -3.37 35.63 3.35
C ILE A 21 -3.40 34.39 2.44
N LEU A 22 -2.69 34.40 1.32
CA LEU A 22 -2.62 33.26 0.40
C LEU A 22 -2.02 32.02 1.08
N MET A 23 -0.91 32.18 1.81
CA MET A 23 -0.26 31.07 2.53
C MET A 23 -1.17 30.50 3.63
N ALA A 24 -1.91 31.34 4.36
CA ALA A 24 -2.83 30.91 5.40
C ALA A 24 -3.98 30.03 4.85
N MET A 25 -4.47 30.34 3.64
CA MET A 25 -5.52 29.54 2.99
C MET A 25 -4.98 28.25 2.34
N MET A 26 -3.71 28.22 1.91
CA MET A 26 -3.12 27.05 1.23
C MET A 26 -2.71 25.92 2.20
N MET A 27 -2.20 26.26 3.39
CA MET A 27 -1.70 25.28 4.36
C MET A 27 -2.71 24.18 4.79
N PRO A 28 -4.01 24.45 5.05
CA PRO A 28 -4.94 23.40 5.50
C PRO A 28 -5.17 22.29 4.48
N ASN A 29 -5.11 22.58 3.17
CA ASN A 29 -5.38 21.60 2.11
C ASN A 29 -4.24 20.60 1.89
N MET A 30 -3.04 20.87 2.39
CA MET A 30 -1.87 20.00 2.14
C MET A 30 -1.87 18.71 2.97
N ARG A 31 -2.56 18.66 4.10
CA ARG A 31 -2.56 17.48 4.98
C ARG A 31 -3.36 16.32 4.39
N GLY A 32 -4.57 16.60 3.88
CA GLY A 32 -5.40 15.58 3.23
C GLY A 32 -4.78 15.06 1.92
N ALA A 33 -4.19 15.95 1.12
CA ALA A 33 -3.52 15.56 -0.12
C ALA A 33 -2.33 14.61 0.12
N ARG A 34 -1.57 14.83 1.20
CA ARG A 34 -0.47 13.92 1.59
C ARG A 34 -0.99 12.54 1.96
N GLU A 35 -2.06 12.46 2.73
CA GLU A 35 -2.60 11.16 3.13
C GLU A 35 -3.18 10.38 1.94
N GLN A 36 -3.90 11.07 1.04
CA GLN A 36 -4.37 10.48 -0.21
C GLN A 36 -3.21 9.98 -1.08
N ALA A 37 -2.11 10.73 -1.16
CA ALA A 37 -0.91 10.31 -1.89
C ALA A 37 -0.28 9.05 -1.27
N ARG A 38 -0.23 8.94 0.06
CA ARG A 38 0.27 7.73 0.74
C ARG A 38 -0.61 6.52 0.48
N GLN A 39 -1.92 6.68 0.55
CA GLN A 39 -2.86 5.60 0.23
C GLN A 39 -2.73 5.16 -1.23
N ALA A 40 -2.57 6.10 -2.16
CA ALA A 40 -2.33 5.78 -3.57
C ALA A 40 -1.01 5.02 -3.78
N ALA A 41 0.06 5.43 -3.09
CA ALA A 41 1.33 4.72 -3.12
C ALA A 41 1.23 3.31 -2.52
N MET A 42 0.47 3.14 -1.43
CA MET A 42 0.21 1.81 -0.86
C MET A 42 -0.53 0.90 -1.84
N LYS A 43 -1.56 1.41 -2.54
CA LYS A 43 -2.23 0.65 -3.61
C LYS A 43 -1.27 0.21 -4.71
N MET A 44 -0.32 1.07 -5.08
CA MET A 44 0.71 0.73 -6.06
C MET A 44 1.64 -0.36 -5.54
N ASN A 45 2.02 -0.31 -4.27
CA ASN A 45 2.83 -1.37 -3.65
C ASN A 45 2.08 -2.71 -3.70
N CYS A 46 0.81 -2.76 -3.27
CA CYS A 46 0.01 -3.98 -3.36
C CYS A 46 -0.06 -4.51 -4.81
N HIS A 47 -0.21 -3.63 -5.79
CA HIS A 47 -0.20 -4.06 -7.20
C HIS A 47 1.16 -4.62 -7.65
N ASN A 48 2.27 -4.01 -7.26
CA ASN A 48 3.60 -4.53 -7.57
C ASN A 48 3.81 -5.92 -6.95
N VAL A 49 3.38 -6.10 -5.70
CA VAL A 49 3.44 -7.38 -4.99
C VAL A 49 2.57 -8.42 -5.69
N GLN A 50 1.35 -8.06 -6.09
CA GLN A 50 0.47 -8.93 -6.86
C GLN A 50 1.15 -9.48 -8.13
N VAL A 51 1.83 -8.62 -8.89
CA VAL A 51 2.56 -9.05 -10.11
C VAL A 51 3.64 -10.08 -9.79
N VAL A 52 4.33 -9.93 -8.65
CA VAL A 52 5.37 -10.86 -8.20
C VAL A 52 4.77 -12.20 -7.76
N ILE A 53 3.65 -12.18 -7.03
CA ILE A 53 2.90 -13.40 -6.64
C ILE A 53 2.48 -14.20 -7.87
N GLU A 54 1.89 -13.52 -8.85
CA GLU A 54 1.45 -14.16 -10.09
C GLU A 54 2.64 -14.74 -10.89
N ALA A 55 3.77 -14.04 -10.92
CA ALA A 55 4.98 -14.53 -11.57
C ALA A 55 5.51 -15.81 -10.89
N PHE A 56 5.57 -15.82 -9.56
CA PHE A 56 5.93 -17.00 -8.77
C PHE A 56 5.00 -18.17 -9.08
N HIS A 57 3.68 -17.93 -9.03
CA HIS A 57 2.68 -18.97 -9.27
C HIS A 57 2.78 -19.57 -10.67
N MET A 58 3.02 -18.74 -11.69
CA MET A 58 3.19 -19.22 -13.07
C MET A 58 4.39 -20.16 -13.23
N GLU A 59 5.43 -20.01 -12.41
CA GLU A 59 6.63 -20.84 -12.47
C GLU A 59 6.54 -22.09 -11.59
N GLN A 60 6.05 -21.93 -10.35
CA GLN A 60 6.01 -23.01 -9.34
C GLN A 60 4.72 -23.84 -9.37
N GLY A 61 3.62 -23.27 -9.87
CA GLY A 61 2.31 -23.92 -9.93
C GLY A 61 1.50 -23.89 -8.61
N TYR A 62 2.00 -23.22 -7.59
CA TYR A 62 1.34 -22.94 -6.30
C TYR A 62 1.70 -21.52 -5.84
N TYR A 63 0.99 -20.98 -4.86
CA TYR A 63 1.33 -19.68 -4.27
C TYR A 63 2.25 -19.89 -3.07
N ALA A 64 3.21 -18.98 -2.87
CA ALA A 64 4.13 -19.04 -1.74
C ALA A 64 3.37 -18.98 -0.42
N ASP A 65 3.78 -19.73 0.59
CA ASP A 65 3.19 -19.65 1.93
C ASP A 65 3.90 -18.62 2.82
N ASP A 66 5.21 -18.47 2.64
CA ASP A 66 6.07 -17.57 3.39
C ASP A 66 6.92 -16.71 2.44
N PHE A 67 7.13 -15.46 2.81
CA PHE A 67 7.98 -14.54 2.09
C PHE A 67 9.46 -14.99 2.05
N TYR A 68 9.93 -15.63 3.12
CA TYR A 68 11.33 -16.00 3.31
C TYR A 68 11.66 -17.42 2.88
N GLU A 69 10.79 -18.38 3.18
CA GLU A 69 11.11 -19.80 3.01
C GLU A 69 10.94 -20.29 1.57
N ASP A 70 10.03 -19.68 0.81
CA ASP A 70 9.70 -20.11 -0.56
C ASP A 70 10.50 -19.40 -1.66
N GLU A 71 11.58 -18.69 -1.32
CA GLU A 71 12.39 -17.89 -2.27
C GLU A 71 11.58 -16.81 -3.02
N TYR A 72 10.34 -16.54 -2.58
CA TYR A 72 9.40 -15.61 -3.19
C TYR A 72 9.98 -14.20 -3.34
N GLY A 73 10.74 -13.75 -2.35
CA GLY A 73 11.44 -12.47 -2.38
C GLY A 73 12.34 -12.27 -3.61
N ALA A 74 12.88 -13.33 -4.21
CA ALA A 74 13.76 -13.24 -5.38
C ALA A 74 13.03 -12.80 -6.67
N TYR A 75 11.71 -12.90 -6.72
CA TYR A 75 10.90 -12.51 -7.89
C TYR A 75 10.69 -10.99 -7.98
N PHE A 76 11.05 -10.25 -6.92
CA PHE A 76 11.10 -8.79 -6.99
C PHE A 76 12.23 -8.31 -7.92
N PRO A 77 12.12 -7.10 -8.49
CA PRO A 77 13.13 -6.58 -9.42
C PRO A 77 14.54 -6.58 -8.84
N GLY A 78 15.45 -7.28 -9.53
CA GLY A 78 16.87 -7.38 -9.13
C GLY A 78 17.17 -8.48 -8.12
N GLY A 79 16.17 -9.26 -7.71
CA GLY A 79 16.37 -10.45 -6.88
C GLY A 79 17.07 -11.57 -7.64
N GLN A 80 17.69 -12.47 -6.88
CA GLN A 80 18.38 -13.66 -7.37
C GLN A 80 17.93 -14.85 -6.53
N LEU A 81 17.44 -15.90 -7.19
CA LEU A 81 17.02 -17.15 -6.54
C LEU A 81 18.15 -17.68 -5.65
N ASP A 82 17.80 -18.20 -4.48
CA ASP A 82 18.72 -18.71 -3.45
C ASP A 82 19.77 -17.72 -2.90
N GLU A 83 19.82 -16.46 -3.36
CA GLU A 83 20.90 -15.53 -3.03
C GLU A 83 20.42 -14.25 -2.33
N GLU A 84 19.45 -13.53 -2.91
CA GLU A 84 19.01 -12.24 -2.40
C GLU A 84 17.57 -11.94 -2.81
N SER A 85 16.76 -11.47 -1.86
CA SER A 85 15.47 -10.86 -2.16
C SER A 85 15.66 -9.64 -3.05
N GLY A 86 14.79 -9.49 -4.04
CA GLY A 86 14.82 -8.32 -4.92
C GLY A 86 14.41 -7.04 -4.21
N ARG A 87 14.46 -5.93 -4.96
CA ARG A 87 14.15 -4.61 -4.40
C ARG A 87 12.67 -4.51 -4.05
N LEU A 88 12.40 -4.34 -2.76
CA LEU A 88 11.05 -4.30 -2.24
C LEU A 88 10.41 -2.91 -2.50
N PRO A 89 9.07 -2.82 -2.48
CA PRO A 89 8.38 -1.54 -2.59
C PRO A 89 8.79 -0.58 -1.46
N THR A 90 8.55 0.71 -1.65
CA THR A 90 8.85 1.72 -0.61
C THR A 90 7.64 1.90 0.29
N ASN A 91 7.82 1.78 1.60
CA ASN A 91 6.77 2.06 2.58
C ASN A 91 6.37 3.54 2.49
N PRO A 92 5.09 3.87 2.18
CA PRO A 92 4.70 5.25 1.90
C PRO A 92 4.55 6.12 3.15
N TRP A 93 4.61 5.53 4.35
CA TRP A 93 4.60 6.27 5.61
C TRP A 93 6.01 6.56 6.15
N THR A 94 6.94 5.61 6.02
CA THR A 94 8.33 5.79 6.48
C THR A 94 9.24 6.37 5.39
N GLY A 95 8.92 6.12 4.11
CA GLY A 95 9.76 6.47 2.96
C GLY A 95 10.99 5.59 2.80
N GLN A 96 11.08 4.50 3.58
CA GLN A 96 12.15 3.51 3.48
C GLN A 96 11.70 2.37 2.56
N GLU A 97 12.67 1.67 1.97
CA GLU A 97 12.39 0.37 1.34
C GLU A 97 11.76 -0.53 2.40
N MET A 98 10.68 -1.23 2.03
CA MET A 98 10.06 -2.21 2.92
C MET A 98 11.08 -3.29 3.24
N ASP A 99 11.03 -3.80 4.46
CA ASP A 99 11.71 -5.04 4.79
C ASP A 99 10.73 -6.21 4.64
N PRO A 100 11.21 -7.46 4.63
CA PRO A 100 10.30 -8.58 4.47
C PRO A 100 9.42 -8.82 5.71
N ASP A 101 9.73 -8.23 6.88
CA ASP A 101 8.84 -8.24 8.06
C ASP A 101 7.65 -7.28 7.89
N ASP A 102 7.70 -6.34 6.94
CA ASP A 102 6.55 -5.52 6.55
C ASP A 102 5.50 -6.32 5.74
N PHE A 103 5.79 -7.59 5.40
CA PHE A 103 4.89 -8.52 4.73
C PHE A 103 4.39 -9.56 5.73
N GLU A 104 3.24 -9.29 6.34
CA GLU A 104 2.64 -10.19 7.32
C GLU A 104 1.86 -11.30 6.61
N VAL A 105 2.13 -12.54 6.98
CA VAL A 105 1.44 -13.71 6.44
C VAL A 105 0.30 -14.11 7.35
N GLU A 106 -0.88 -14.35 6.76
CA GLU A 106 -2.05 -14.85 7.46
C GLU A 106 -2.60 -16.09 6.73
N PHE A 107 -2.95 -17.12 7.50
CA PHE A 107 -3.45 -18.39 6.97
C PHE A 107 -4.93 -18.52 7.23
N TYR A 108 -5.72 -18.73 6.17
CA TYR A 108 -7.11 -19.14 6.30
C TYR A 108 -7.25 -20.64 6.06
N ASP A 109 -7.89 -21.33 7.00
CA ASP A 109 -8.04 -22.78 7.00
C ASP A 109 -9.49 -23.24 6.74
N ASN A 110 -10.39 -22.29 6.45
CA ASN A 110 -11.82 -22.55 6.30
C ASN A 110 -12.41 -21.91 5.05
N ASP A 111 -13.17 -22.69 4.28
CA ASP A 111 -13.91 -22.31 3.07
C ASP A 111 -14.81 -21.06 3.24
N GLY A 112 -15.20 -20.74 4.48
CA GLY A 112 -16.00 -19.56 4.82
C GLY A 112 -15.22 -18.24 4.91
N ASP A 113 -13.89 -18.31 4.99
CA ASP A 113 -13.00 -17.15 5.18
C ASP A 113 -12.55 -16.51 3.85
N HIS A 114 -13.27 -16.81 2.78
CA HIS A 114 -12.92 -16.35 1.44
C HIS A 114 -13.82 -15.17 1.11
N ALA A 115 -13.23 -13.98 0.98
CA ALA A 115 -13.88 -12.79 0.46
C ALA A 115 -15.03 -12.22 1.32
N ASN A 116 -14.91 -12.26 2.64
CA ASN A 116 -15.86 -11.58 3.52
C ASN A 116 -15.41 -10.15 3.85
N THR A 117 -16.22 -9.15 3.46
CA THR A 117 -16.02 -7.70 3.66
C THR A 117 -16.61 -7.15 4.97
N LEU A 118 -17.27 -8.01 5.75
CA LEU A 118 -17.91 -7.69 7.02
C LEU A 118 -16.88 -7.32 8.09
N GLU A 119 -17.34 -6.56 9.08
CA GLU A 119 -16.60 -6.30 10.31
C GLU A 119 -16.19 -7.64 10.96
N TYR A 120 -14.93 -7.78 11.36
CA TYR A 120 -14.20 -8.95 11.84
C TYR A 120 -14.00 -10.08 10.82
N GLY A 121 -14.26 -9.82 9.53
CA GLY A 121 -13.90 -10.73 8.46
C GLY A 121 -12.41 -10.69 8.12
N PRO A 122 -11.95 -11.64 7.30
CA PRO A 122 -10.61 -11.68 6.68
C PRO A 122 -10.13 -10.34 6.11
N ASN A 123 -11.08 -9.52 5.64
CA ASN A 123 -10.81 -8.22 5.04
C ASN A 123 -10.92 -7.04 6.03
N ASP A 124 -11.42 -7.26 7.25
CA ASP A 124 -11.53 -6.29 8.35
C ASP A 124 -10.36 -6.40 9.33
N VAL A 125 -9.16 -6.27 8.75
CA VAL A 125 -7.90 -6.37 9.48
C VAL A 125 -7.65 -5.08 10.27
N TYR A 126 -7.41 -5.22 11.58
CA TYR A 126 -7.13 -4.12 12.52
C TYR A 126 -5.93 -4.45 13.41
N GLY A 127 -5.12 -3.44 13.72
CA GLY A 127 -4.03 -3.55 14.72
C GLY A 127 -2.62 -3.64 14.15
N TYR A 128 -2.46 -3.44 12.84
CA TYR A 128 -1.19 -3.56 12.14
C TYR A 128 -0.50 -2.20 11.99
N TYR A 129 0.78 -2.24 11.63
CA TYR A 129 1.57 -1.03 11.47
C TYR A 129 1.27 -0.34 10.13
N PRO A 130 1.28 1.01 10.11
CA PRO A 130 1.15 1.77 8.88
C PRO A 130 2.20 1.34 7.85
N GLY A 131 1.74 0.95 6.66
CA GLY A 131 2.65 0.57 5.59
C GLY A 131 2.91 -0.92 5.44
N GLN A 132 2.42 -1.75 6.37
CA GLN A 132 2.45 -3.20 6.18
C GLN A 132 1.54 -3.65 5.04
N ILE A 133 1.91 -4.77 4.43
CA ILE A 133 1.10 -5.50 3.47
C ILE A 133 0.80 -6.86 4.09
N ILE A 134 -0.49 -7.18 4.20
CA ILE A 134 -0.93 -8.50 4.63
C ILE A 134 -1.06 -9.35 3.37
N TYR A 135 -0.35 -10.47 3.37
CA TYR A 135 -0.43 -11.53 2.38
C TYR A 135 -1.18 -12.70 2.99
N LEU A 136 -2.27 -13.10 2.34
CA LEU A 136 -3.19 -14.09 2.85
C LEU A 136 -3.09 -15.30 1.95
N THR A 137 -3.03 -16.50 2.53
CA THR A 137 -3.03 -17.74 1.77
C THR A 137 -4.18 -18.65 2.21
N TYR A 138 -4.66 -19.45 1.28
CA TYR A 138 -5.64 -20.49 1.58
C TYR A 138 -5.21 -21.84 0.99
N ASP A 139 -5.18 -22.83 1.88
CA ASP A 139 -4.91 -24.22 1.56
C ASP A 139 -6.21 -25.04 1.75
N PRO A 140 -6.86 -25.48 0.65
CA PRO A 140 -8.07 -26.27 0.75
C PRO A 140 -7.82 -27.65 1.39
N PRO A 141 -8.81 -28.20 2.11
CA PRO A 141 -8.68 -29.51 2.75
C PRO A 141 -8.21 -30.60 1.77
N GLY A 142 -7.04 -31.19 2.06
CA GLY A 142 -6.45 -32.27 1.27
C GLY A 142 -5.44 -31.84 0.21
N VAL A 143 -5.13 -30.53 0.13
CA VAL A 143 -3.94 -30.01 -0.55
C VAL A 143 -2.84 -29.77 0.51
N VAL A 144 -1.61 -29.56 0.06
CA VAL A 144 -0.41 -29.39 0.92
C VAL A 144 0.31 -28.06 0.65
N THR A 145 -0.24 -27.23 -0.23
CA THR A 145 0.34 -25.97 -0.70
C THR A 145 -0.80 -25.00 -1.03
N PRO A 146 -0.65 -23.70 -0.75
CA PRO A 146 -1.68 -22.72 -1.06
C PRO A 146 -2.09 -22.72 -2.54
N THR A 147 -3.40 -22.67 -2.78
CA THR A 147 -3.98 -22.59 -4.14
C THR A 147 -4.68 -21.26 -4.41
N GLN A 148 -4.79 -20.40 -3.40
CA GLN A 148 -5.39 -19.08 -3.47
C GLN A 148 -4.59 -18.12 -2.60
N TYR A 149 -4.60 -16.85 -2.97
CA TYR A 149 -4.00 -15.78 -2.18
C TYR A 149 -4.87 -14.52 -2.10
N GLY A 150 -4.55 -13.65 -1.13
CA GLY A 150 -5.11 -12.31 -0.99
C GLY A 150 -4.05 -11.29 -0.59
N LEU A 151 -4.32 -10.00 -0.83
CA LEU A 151 -3.41 -8.90 -0.52
C LEU A 151 -4.13 -7.69 0.06
N VAL A 152 -3.58 -7.13 1.15
CA VAL A 152 -4.15 -6.00 1.88
C VAL A 152 -3.08 -5.00 2.26
N GLY A 153 -3.24 -3.74 1.85
CA GLY A 153 -2.39 -2.67 2.38
C GLY A 153 -2.95 -2.12 3.69
N ILE A 154 -2.09 -1.80 4.65
CA ILE A 154 -2.49 -1.21 5.94
C ILE A 154 -2.28 0.31 5.94
N GLN A 155 -3.32 1.06 6.27
CA GLN A 155 -3.29 2.52 6.33
C GLN A 155 -2.72 3.06 7.66
N SER A 156 -2.56 4.39 7.77
CA SER A 156 -1.98 5.05 8.97
C SER A 156 -2.68 4.76 10.30
N ALA A 157 -3.94 4.34 10.24
CA ALA A 157 -4.75 4.02 11.40
C ALA A 157 -4.63 2.55 11.83
N GLY A 158 -3.82 1.74 11.15
CA GLY A 158 -3.69 0.31 11.40
C GLY A 158 -4.92 -0.49 10.96
N ILE A 159 -5.59 -0.02 9.90
CA ILE A 159 -6.80 -0.63 9.34
C ILE A 159 -6.52 -1.01 7.89
N SER A 160 -7.14 -2.08 7.41
CA SER A 160 -7.13 -2.42 5.99
C SER A 160 -7.54 -1.23 5.11
N LEU A 161 -6.76 -1.00 4.05
CA LEU A 161 -7.16 -0.10 2.99
C LEU A 161 -8.35 -0.74 2.29
N ARG A 162 -9.46 0.01 2.16
CA ARG A 162 -10.65 -0.42 1.40
C ARG A 162 -10.89 0.50 0.23
N SER A 163 -11.19 -0.09 -0.92
CA SER A 163 -11.87 0.61 -2.00
C SER A 163 -13.24 -0.02 -2.09
N PHE A 164 -14.26 0.75 -2.41
CA PHE A 164 -15.60 0.22 -2.57
C PHE A 164 -15.97 0.37 -4.04
N ASP A 165 -16.55 -0.66 -4.63
CA ASP A 165 -17.13 -0.55 -5.96
C ASP A 165 -18.44 0.26 -5.93
N ALA A 166 -19.11 0.36 -7.08
CA ALA A 166 -20.36 1.10 -7.20
C ALA A 166 -21.54 0.47 -6.42
N GLU A 167 -21.40 -0.79 -6.02
CA GLU A 167 -22.41 -1.57 -5.29
C GLU A 167 -22.15 -1.57 -3.77
N GLY A 168 -21.00 -1.02 -3.34
CA GLY A 168 -20.60 -0.93 -1.94
C GLY A 168 -19.81 -2.14 -1.47
N GLU A 169 -19.37 -3.00 -2.38
CA GLU A 169 -18.50 -4.14 -2.07
C GLU A 169 -17.03 -3.69 -2.04
N VAL A 170 -16.25 -4.27 -1.13
CA VAL A 170 -14.84 -3.92 -0.98
C VAL A 170 -14.05 -4.49 -2.18
N ALA A 171 -13.46 -3.60 -2.97
CA ALA A 171 -12.64 -3.86 -4.17
C ALA A 171 -11.12 -3.81 -3.92
N ILE A 172 -10.69 -3.77 -2.66
CA ILE A 172 -9.37 -4.29 -2.31
C ILE A 172 -9.58 -5.80 -2.14
N PHE A 173 -8.57 -6.65 -2.30
CA PHE A 173 -8.72 -8.11 -2.45
C PHE A 173 -9.04 -8.54 -3.88
N VAL A 174 -7.99 -8.90 -4.61
CA VAL A 174 -8.12 -9.97 -5.60
C VAL A 174 -7.84 -11.25 -4.83
N LEU A 175 -8.91 -11.94 -4.39
CA LEU A 175 -8.81 -13.39 -4.20
C LEU A 175 -8.70 -13.97 -5.61
N HIS A 176 -7.48 -14.16 -6.07
CA HIS A 176 -7.25 -14.81 -7.35
C HIS A 176 -7.21 -16.31 -7.11
N ASN A 177 -8.07 -17.03 -7.85
CA ASN A 177 -7.83 -18.44 -8.16
C ASN A 177 -6.83 -18.52 -9.30
#